data_AF-A0A522A3A4-F1
#
_entry.id   AF-A0A522A3A4-F1
#
_cell.length_a   1.000
_cell.length_b   1.000
_cell.length_c   1.000
_cell.angle_alpha   90.00
_cell.angle_beta   90.00
_cell.angle_gamma   90.00
#
_symmetry.space_group_name_H-M   'P 1'
#
loop_
_entity.id
_entity.type
_entity.pdbx_description
1 polymer ?
#
loop_
_entity_poly.entity_id
_entity_poly.type
_entity_poly.pdbx_seq_one_letter_code
_entity_poly.pdbx_strand_id
1 'polypeptide(L)'
;MSTPQRTSGVVIHVGSDRVVVGEDSVVIEAAEAMDWPVREFCRVPVFFEGRKFYVRKATPAAAPFKKRYELCPWPAAPCEESNRCVNYDATYVAERDELAKTQRRFDRVHFWLLPFYPLLGFCWSGFKNRVLLRIGFEPRSITSWSLRLEFALLMAEGIFVGWLRGGLLVWWLGHGRWRDVDLALTALAAADIALRWSREQNWDVQAHWGFCEWLWPGRRRRK
;
A
#
# COMPACT_ATOMS: atom_id res chain seq x y z
N MET A 1 38.90 -1.45 9.92
CA MET A 1 37.92 -1.35 11.01
C MET A 1 38.11 0.01 11.68
N SER A 2 37.25 0.98 11.38
CA SER A 2 37.36 2.34 11.90
C SER A 2 36.65 2.41 13.25
N THR A 3 37.42 2.61 14.33
CA THR A 3 36.91 2.81 15.69
C THR A 3 35.95 4.01 15.69
N PRO A 4 34.75 3.93 16.31
CA PRO A 4 33.86 5.07 16.40
C PRO A 4 34.51 6.14 17.28
N GLN A 5 35.04 7.19 16.66
CA GLN A 5 35.39 8.42 17.38
C GLN A 5 34.12 8.89 18.11
N ARG A 6 34.16 8.90 19.45
CA ARG A 6 33.19 9.62 20.28
C ARG A 6 33.35 11.10 19.92
N THR A 7 32.52 11.59 19.02
CA THR A 7 32.31 13.03 18.88
C THR A 7 31.64 13.50 20.16
N SER A 8 32.32 14.40 20.89
CA SER A 8 31.81 15.10 22.08
C SER A 8 30.75 16.12 21.67
N GLY A 9 29.70 15.67 20.98
CA GLY A 9 28.65 16.53 20.46
C GLY A 9 27.54 16.75 21.48
N VAL A 10 26.89 17.91 21.39
CA VAL A 10 25.66 18.19 22.15
C VAL A 10 24.56 17.30 21.59
N VAL A 11 23.90 16.55 22.47
CA VAL A 11 22.77 15.69 22.10
C VAL A 11 21.48 16.45 22.29
N ILE A 12 20.72 16.60 21.21
CA ILE A 12 19.42 17.28 21.17
C ILE A 12 18.37 16.26 20.72
N HIS A 13 17.17 16.34 21.27
CA HIS A 13 16.03 15.54 20.83
C HIS A 13 15.09 16.40 19.98
N VAL A 14 14.75 15.91 18.79
CA VAL A 14 13.83 16.57 17.87
C VAL A 14 12.71 15.57 17.58
N GLY A 15 11.59 15.70 18.29
CA GLY A 15 10.51 14.72 18.24
C GLY A 15 10.98 13.32 18.66
N SER A 16 10.77 12.31 17.82
CA SER A 16 11.24 10.94 18.04
C SER A 16 12.73 10.73 17.80
N ASP A 17 13.40 11.70 17.17
CA ASP A 17 14.76 11.55 16.68
C ASP A 17 15.77 12.06 17.71
N ARG A 18 16.99 11.54 17.58
CA ARG A 18 18.14 11.99 18.35
C ARG A 18 19.15 12.63 17.42
N VAL A 19 19.53 13.86 17.72
CA VAL A 19 20.46 14.65 16.93
C VAL A 19 21.72 14.88 17.77
N VAL A 20 22.88 14.54 17.23
CA VAL A 20 24.18 14.82 17.84
C VAL A 20 24.85 15.90 17.02
N VAL A 21 24.97 17.09 17.59
CA VAL A 21 25.57 18.26 16.95
C VAL A 21 27.06 18.28 17.31
N GLY A 22 27.92 18.00 16.33
CA GLY A 22 29.35 18.25 16.40
C GLY A 22 29.70 19.62 15.81
N GLU A 23 31.00 19.96 15.85
CA GLU A 23 31.50 21.23 15.29
C GLU A 23 31.27 21.30 13.77
N ASP A 24 31.69 20.24 13.06
CA ASP A 24 31.68 20.15 11.59
C ASP A 24 30.67 19.16 11.02
N SER A 25 29.84 18.53 11.85
CA SER A 25 28.84 17.58 11.37
C SER A 25 27.65 17.48 12.30
N VAL A 26 26.50 17.15 11.73
CA VAL A 26 25.29 16.82 12.48
C VAL A 26 24.93 15.39 12.18
N VAL A 27 24.79 14.57 13.22
CA VAL A 27 24.38 13.18 13.08
C VAL A 27 22.96 13.04 13.58
N ILE A 28 22.06 12.57 12.72
CA ILE A 28 20.66 12.31 13.07
C ILE A 28 20.43 10.81 13.13
N GLU A 29 20.09 10.30 14.31
CA GLU A 29 19.55 8.96 14.51
C GLU A 29 18.02 9.05 14.44
N ALA A 30 17.46 8.60 13.33
CA ALA A 30 16.05 8.75 13.01
C ALA A 30 15.25 7.50 13.37
N ALA A 31 14.13 7.69 14.06
CA ALA A 31 13.21 6.59 14.39
C ALA A 31 12.55 6.01 13.13
N GLU A 32 12.27 6.86 12.14
CA GLU A 32 11.76 6.48 10.83
C GLU A 32 12.71 6.90 9.70
N ALA A 33 12.77 6.10 8.64
CA ALA A 33 13.60 6.41 7.49
C ALA A 33 13.07 7.64 6.75
N MET A 34 13.97 8.51 6.33
CA MET A 34 13.70 9.69 5.52
C MET A 34 14.09 9.44 4.07
N ASP A 35 13.32 10.02 3.14
CA ASP A 35 13.56 9.94 1.68
C ASP A 35 14.65 10.89 1.20
N TRP A 36 15.65 11.14 2.05
CA TRP A 36 16.78 12.01 1.71
C TRP A 36 17.77 11.23 0.85
N PRO A 37 17.98 11.63 -0.42
CA PRO A 37 18.91 10.93 -1.28
C PRO A 37 20.35 11.27 -0.88
N VAL A 38 21.22 10.26 -0.85
CA VAL A 38 22.67 10.45 -0.74
C VAL A 38 23.22 10.57 -2.16
N ARG A 39 23.64 11.77 -2.57
CA ARG A 39 24.13 12.07 -3.93
C ARG A 39 25.30 13.03 -3.87
N GLU A 40 26.23 12.90 -4.82
CA GLU A 40 27.37 13.82 -4.94
C GLU A 40 26.97 15.14 -5.60
N PHE A 41 26.10 15.07 -6.61
CA PHE A 41 25.56 16.19 -7.39
C PHE A 41 24.07 16.45 -7.05
N CYS A 42 23.59 17.67 -7.31
CA CYS A 42 22.21 18.10 -7.04
C CYS A 42 21.74 17.73 -5.62
N ARG A 43 22.52 18.13 -4.62
CA ARG A 43 22.27 17.77 -3.22
C ARG A 43 20.98 18.44 -2.74
N VAL A 44 20.23 17.75 -1.89
CA VAL A 44 19.04 18.31 -1.24
C VAL A 44 19.50 19.11 -0.03
N PRO A 45 19.31 20.44 0.00
CA PRO A 45 19.61 21.24 1.18
C PRO A 45 18.69 20.90 2.34
N VAL A 46 19.30 20.60 3.49
CA VAL A 46 18.64 20.34 4.77
C VAL A 46 18.97 21.49 5.71
N PHE A 47 17.97 22.24 6.15
CA PHE A 47 18.13 23.32 7.11
C PHE A 47 17.86 22.79 8.52
N PHE A 48 18.80 22.99 9.43
CA PHE A 48 18.67 22.65 10.85
C PHE A 48 19.19 23.81 11.70
N GLU A 49 18.36 24.32 12.61
CA GLU A 49 18.68 25.50 13.44
C GLU A 49 19.20 26.70 12.62
N GLY A 50 18.59 26.93 11.44
CA GLY A 50 18.98 28.01 10.53
C GLY A 50 20.28 27.78 9.75
N ARG A 51 21.01 26.68 9.99
CA ARG A 51 22.21 26.31 9.26
C ARG A 51 21.88 25.33 8.14
N LYS A 52 22.56 25.47 7.00
CA LYS A 52 22.36 24.65 5.79
C LYS A 52 23.34 23.47 5.77
N PHE A 53 22.81 22.29 5.54
CA PHE A 53 23.55 21.04 5.48
C PHE A 53 23.17 20.21 4.25
N TYR A 54 23.99 19.20 3.93
CA TYR A 54 23.65 18.14 3.00
C TYR A 54 23.91 16.78 3.62
N VAL A 55 23.17 15.76 3.17
CA VAL A 55 23.37 14.38 3.63
C VAL A 55 24.60 13.80 2.95
N ARG A 56 25.65 13.55 3.72
CA ARG A 56 26.87 12.89 3.25
C ARG A 56 26.72 11.37 3.23
N LYS A 57 26.07 10.82 4.25
CA LYS A 57 25.93 9.37 4.42
C LYS A 57 24.62 9.01 5.09
N ALA A 58 24.04 7.90 4.68
CA ALA A 58 22.91 7.26 5.35
C ALA A 58 23.24 5.80 5.62
N THR A 59 23.24 5.37 6.88
CA THR A 59 23.52 3.99 7.30
C THR A 59 22.38 3.45 8.16
N PRO A 60 22.18 2.12 8.24
CA PRO A 60 21.33 1.54 9.28
C PRO A 60 21.80 1.97 10.68
N ALA A 61 20.85 2.21 11.58
CA ALA A 61 21.14 2.54 12.98
C ALA A 61 20.83 1.35 13.90
N ALA A 62 21.33 1.42 15.14
CA ALA A 62 20.94 0.47 16.18
C ALA A 62 19.54 0.82 16.72
N ALA A 63 18.80 -0.20 17.15
CA ALA A 63 17.50 -0.01 17.79
C ALA A 63 17.61 0.98 18.98
N PRO A 64 16.64 1.88 19.18
CA PRO A 64 15.32 1.94 18.54
C PRO A 64 15.27 2.66 17.18
N PHE A 65 16.41 3.17 16.68
CA PHE A 65 16.47 3.95 15.45
C PHE A 65 16.63 3.05 14.22
N LYS A 66 16.06 3.46 13.09
CA LYS A 66 16.13 2.70 11.83
C LYS A 66 17.30 3.14 10.96
N LYS A 67 17.54 4.44 10.87
CA LYS A 67 18.62 5.01 10.03
C LYS A 67 19.37 6.10 10.76
N ARG A 68 20.66 6.19 10.46
CA ARG A 68 21.58 7.23 10.89
C ARG A 68 22.00 8.04 9.67
N TYR A 69 21.79 9.34 9.73
CA TYR A 69 22.16 10.30 8.69
C TYR A 69 23.31 11.16 9.20
N GLU A 70 24.39 11.22 8.43
CA GLU A 70 25.50 12.13 8.67
C GLU A 70 25.37 13.32 7.73
N LEU A 71 25.16 14.49 8.31
CA LEU A 71 25.05 15.76 7.63
C LEU A 71 26.35 16.54 7.77
N CYS A 72 26.78 17.11 6.66
CA CYS A 72 27.92 18.03 6.64
C CYS A 72 27.45 19.44 6.26
N PRO A 73 28.12 20.48 6.79
CA PRO A 73 27.86 21.86 6.43
C PRO A 73 27.89 22.03 4.92
N TRP A 74 27.00 22.87 4.39
CA TRP A 74 26.99 23.18 2.97
C TRP A 74 28.35 23.77 2.56
N PRO A 75 29.00 23.26 1.50
CA PRO A 75 30.31 23.75 1.08
C PRO A 75 30.19 25.21 0.59
N ALA A 76 31.24 26.01 0.81
CA ALA A 76 31.30 27.39 0.34
C ALA A 76 31.48 27.50 -1.19
N ALA A 77 32.03 26.45 -1.81
CA ALA A 77 32.19 26.38 -3.26
C ALA A 77 30.82 26.22 -3.96
N PRO A 78 30.63 26.79 -5.16
CA PRO A 78 29.39 26.66 -5.91
C PRO A 78 29.12 25.17 -6.18
N CYS A 79 28.10 24.65 -5.49
CA CYS A 79 27.59 23.30 -5.70
C CYS A 79 26.18 23.39 -6.26
N GLU A 80 25.83 22.49 -7.16
CA GLU A 80 24.48 22.39 -7.70
C GLU A 80 23.49 22.01 -6.59
N GLU A 81 22.47 22.85 -6.43
CA GLU A 81 21.42 22.67 -5.43
C GLU A 81 20.17 22.07 -6.08
N SER A 82 19.49 21.16 -5.38
CA SER A 82 18.16 20.73 -5.78
C SER A 82 17.13 21.82 -5.52
N ASN A 83 16.10 21.93 -6.38
CA ASN A 83 14.94 22.78 -6.15
C ASN A 83 14.13 22.39 -4.89
N ARG A 84 14.36 21.18 -4.35
CA ARG A 84 13.74 20.72 -3.11
C ARG A 84 14.60 21.11 -1.92
N CYS A 85 14.05 21.85 -0.97
CA CYS A 85 14.65 22.05 0.35
C CYS A 85 13.88 21.30 1.43
N VAL A 86 14.57 20.96 2.52
CA VAL A 86 13.97 20.32 3.70
C VAL A 86 14.31 21.16 4.92
N ASN A 87 13.30 21.64 5.63
CA ASN A 87 13.47 22.25 6.94
C ASN A 87 13.31 21.15 7.99
N TYR A 88 14.41 20.77 8.62
CA TYR A 88 14.42 19.73 9.63
C TYR A 88 14.19 20.37 11.00
N ASP A 89 12.96 20.25 11.48
CA ASP A 89 12.52 20.70 12.80
C ASP A 89 11.55 19.70 13.43
N ALA A 90 11.02 20.04 14.62
CA ALA A 90 10.07 19.18 15.32
C ALA A 90 8.76 18.97 14.54
N THR A 91 8.34 19.94 13.71
CA THR A 91 7.12 19.83 12.91
C THR A 91 7.30 18.85 11.75
N TYR A 92 8.44 18.91 11.07
CA TYR A 92 8.82 17.95 10.03
C TYR A 92 8.86 16.51 10.57
N VAL A 93 9.47 16.32 11.75
CA VAL A 93 9.54 15.00 12.38
C VAL A 93 8.15 14.49 12.75
N ALA A 94 7.28 15.34 13.30
CA ALA A 94 5.92 14.97 13.65
C ALA A 94 5.08 14.55 12.43
N GLU A 95 5.14 15.32 11.34
CA GLU A 95 4.44 15.00 10.08
C GLU A 95 4.91 13.67 9.50
N ARG A 96 6.24 13.45 9.45
CA ARG A 96 6.84 12.19 9.00
C ARG A 96 6.34 11.01 9.84
N ASP A 97 6.33 11.15 11.16
CA ASP A 97 5.93 10.08 12.07
C ASP A 97 4.45 9.73 11.92
N GLU A 98 3.57 10.72 11.73
CA GLU A 98 2.15 10.50 11.45
C GLU A 98 1.93 9.79 10.10
N LEU A 99 2.68 10.17 9.06
CA LEU A 99 2.68 9.44 7.80
C LEU A 99 3.13 7.99 7.98
N ALA A 100 4.22 7.76 8.71
CA ALA A 100 4.74 6.41 8.98
C ALA A 100 3.80 5.57 9.84
N LYS A 101 3.06 6.17 10.78
CA LYS A 101 2.01 5.50 11.56
C LYS A 101 0.83 5.12 10.66
N THR A 102 0.41 6.03 9.79
CA THR A 102 -0.69 5.80 8.84
C THR A 102 -0.34 4.68 7.87
N GLN A 103 0.88 4.69 7.31
CA GLN A 103 1.36 3.62 6.44
C GLN A 103 1.38 2.28 7.16
N ARG A 104 1.92 2.20 8.39
CA ARG A 104 1.90 0.98 9.20
C ARG A 104 0.50 0.46 9.48
N ARG A 105 -0.50 1.35 9.66
CA ARG A 105 -1.90 0.94 9.78
C ARG A 105 -2.40 0.31 8.48
N PHE A 106 -2.10 0.90 7.32
CA PHE A 106 -2.47 0.32 6.03
C PHE A 106 -1.75 -1.00 5.75
N ASP A 107 -0.45 -1.10 6.02
CA ASP A 107 0.31 -2.35 5.85
C ASP A 107 -0.26 -3.47 6.72
N ARG A 108 -0.66 -3.16 7.96
CA ARG A 108 -1.30 -4.11 8.86
C ARG A 108 -2.65 -4.56 8.32
N VAL A 109 -3.50 -3.62 7.88
CA VAL A 109 -4.81 -3.95 7.28
C VAL A 109 -4.61 -4.76 6.01
N HIS A 110 -3.64 -4.40 5.17
CA HIS A 110 -3.28 -5.14 3.95
C HIS A 110 -2.92 -6.59 4.30
N PHE A 111 -2.02 -6.79 5.27
CA PHE A 111 -1.60 -8.11 5.73
C PHE A 111 -2.80 -8.96 6.20
N TRP A 112 -3.71 -8.40 6.99
CA TRP A 112 -4.91 -9.10 7.44
C TRP A 112 -5.92 -9.40 6.33
N LEU A 113 -5.94 -8.59 5.26
CA LEU A 113 -6.83 -8.78 4.12
C LEU A 113 -6.27 -9.72 3.05
N LEU A 114 -4.97 -10.03 3.07
CA LEU A 114 -4.33 -10.96 2.11
C LEU A 114 -5.00 -12.35 2.04
N PRO A 115 -5.38 -13.01 3.14
CA PRO A 115 -6.09 -14.30 3.06
C PRO A 115 -7.45 -14.20 2.35
N PHE A 116 -8.08 -13.02 2.40
CA PHE A 116 -9.37 -12.75 1.78
C PHE A 116 -9.24 -12.17 0.37
N TYR A 117 -8.01 -12.09 -0.18
CA TYR A 117 -7.73 -11.49 -1.47
C TYR A 117 -8.66 -11.95 -2.61
N PRO A 118 -8.94 -13.26 -2.77
CA PRO A 118 -9.87 -13.72 -3.82
C PRO A 118 -11.31 -13.24 -3.62
N LEU A 119 -11.72 -12.98 -2.38
CA LEU A 119 -13.08 -12.51 -2.06
C LEU A 119 -13.23 -10.99 -2.23
N LEU A 120 -12.14 -10.22 -2.09
CA LEU A 120 -12.17 -8.76 -2.22
C LEU A 120 -12.61 -8.29 -3.61
N GLY A 121 -12.38 -9.09 -4.64
CA GLY A 121 -12.78 -8.75 -6.01
C GLY A 121 -14.31 -8.70 -6.21
N PHE A 122 -15.08 -9.37 -5.35
CA PHE A 122 -16.55 -9.32 -5.35
C PHE A 122 -17.12 -8.01 -4.81
N CYS A 123 -16.31 -7.21 -4.07
CA CYS A 123 -16.75 -5.91 -3.58
C CYS A 123 -17.11 -4.95 -4.73
N TRP A 124 -18.01 -4.01 -4.44
CA TRP A 124 -18.43 -2.98 -5.39
C TRP A 124 -17.24 -2.15 -5.90
N SER A 125 -17.26 -1.76 -7.18
CA SER A 125 -16.18 -0.97 -7.80
C SER A 125 -15.81 0.29 -6.99
N GLY A 126 -16.82 1.00 -6.47
CA GLY A 126 -16.63 2.19 -5.66
C GLY A 126 -15.99 1.95 -4.30
N PHE A 127 -16.07 0.74 -3.74
CA PHE A 127 -15.33 0.35 -2.55
C PHE A 127 -13.88 -0.03 -2.91
N LYS A 128 -13.70 -0.82 -3.99
CA LYS A 128 -12.37 -1.18 -4.51
C LYS A 128 -11.51 0.06 -4.78
N ASN A 129 -12.05 1.03 -5.51
CA ASN A 129 -11.30 2.23 -5.91
C ASN A 129 -11.09 3.25 -4.79
N ARG A 130 -12.01 3.34 -3.81
CA ARG A 130 -11.88 4.34 -2.72
C ARG A 130 -11.10 3.83 -1.52
N VAL A 131 -11.26 2.55 -1.17
CA VAL A 131 -10.74 1.97 0.07
C VAL A 131 -9.58 1.04 -0.23
N LEU A 132 -9.82 -0.01 -1.05
CA LEU A 132 -8.80 -1.03 -1.29
C LEU A 132 -7.58 -0.49 -2.03
N LEU A 133 -7.77 0.41 -3.00
CA LEU A 133 -6.67 1.08 -3.69
C LEU A 133 -5.77 1.87 -2.73
N ARG A 134 -6.34 2.56 -1.73
CA ARG A 134 -5.57 3.31 -0.72
C ARG A 134 -4.78 2.40 0.22
N ILE A 135 -5.23 1.16 0.41
CA ILE A 135 -4.57 0.13 1.21
C ILE A 135 -3.49 -0.61 0.37
N GLY A 136 -3.37 -0.30 -0.92
CA GLY A 136 -2.37 -0.89 -1.82
C GLY A 136 -2.85 -2.15 -2.56
N PHE A 137 -4.16 -2.43 -2.57
CA PHE A 137 -4.72 -3.48 -3.42
C PHE A 137 -5.03 -2.94 -4.81
N GLU A 138 -4.41 -3.52 -5.83
CA GLU A 138 -4.71 -3.19 -7.22
C GLU A 138 -6.08 -3.76 -7.64
N PRO A 139 -7.07 -2.91 -8.03
CA PRO A 139 -8.43 -3.33 -8.36
C PRO A 139 -8.51 -4.41 -9.45
N ARG A 140 -7.56 -4.37 -10.39
CA ARG A 140 -7.46 -5.33 -11.49
C ARG A 140 -7.10 -6.72 -10.99
N SER A 141 -6.02 -6.83 -10.22
CA SER A 141 -5.55 -8.11 -9.70
C SER A 141 -6.59 -8.77 -8.77
N ILE A 142 -7.22 -8.02 -7.86
CA ILE A 142 -8.30 -8.58 -7.01
C ILE A 142 -9.51 -9.04 -7.85
N THR A 143 -9.86 -8.33 -8.92
CA THR A 143 -10.96 -8.72 -9.81
C THR A 143 -10.61 -10.00 -10.57
N SER A 144 -9.39 -10.11 -11.10
CA SER A 144 -8.90 -11.32 -11.78
C SER A 144 -8.93 -12.55 -10.88
N TRP A 145 -8.46 -12.42 -9.63
CA TRP A 145 -8.50 -13.53 -8.67
C TRP A 145 -9.93 -13.94 -8.29
N SER A 146 -10.82 -12.98 -8.07
CA SER A 146 -12.23 -13.30 -7.80
C SER A 146 -12.92 -13.98 -8.98
N LEU A 147 -12.59 -13.60 -10.23
CA LEU A 147 -13.10 -14.26 -11.43
C LEU A 147 -12.66 -15.72 -11.52
N ARG A 148 -11.40 -16.02 -11.20
CA ARG A 148 -10.91 -17.41 -11.14
C ARG A 148 -11.59 -18.22 -10.05
N LEU A 149 -11.80 -17.61 -8.88
CA LEU A 149 -12.51 -18.26 -7.78
C LEU A 149 -13.98 -18.53 -8.16
N GLU A 150 -14.65 -17.55 -8.74
CA GLU A 150 -16.04 -17.68 -9.19
C GLU A 150 -16.18 -18.75 -10.27
N PHE A 151 -15.26 -18.79 -11.24
CA PHE A 151 -15.21 -19.84 -12.24
C PHE A 151 -14.98 -21.22 -11.62
N ALA A 152 -14.08 -21.34 -10.65
CA ALA A 152 -13.86 -22.61 -9.94
C ALA A 152 -15.12 -23.07 -9.18
N LEU A 153 -15.84 -22.15 -8.54
CA LEU A 153 -17.12 -22.43 -7.87
C LEU A 153 -18.21 -22.83 -8.87
N LEU A 154 -18.30 -22.14 -10.01
CA LEU A 154 -19.24 -22.48 -11.09
C LEU A 154 -18.97 -23.89 -11.64
N MET A 155 -17.69 -24.25 -11.85
CA MET A 155 -17.30 -25.59 -12.31
C MET A 155 -17.66 -26.66 -11.28
N ALA A 156 -17.39 -26.41 -9.99
CA ALA A 156 -17.80 -27.30 -8.92
C ALA A 156 -19.33 -27.49 -8.91
N GLU A 157 -20.09 -26.39 -8.92
CA GLU A 157 -21.55 -26.44 -8.94
C GLU A 157 -22.10 -27.18 -10.17
N GLY A 158 -21.52 -26.95 -11.35
CA GLY A 158 -21.88 -27.66 -12.57
C GLY A 158 -21.67 -29.18 -12.47
N ILE A 159 -20.62 -29.64 -11.78
CA ILE A 159 -20.40 -31.07 -11.51
C ILE A 159 -21.49 -31.61 -10.58
N PHE A 160 -21.83 -30.89 -9.51
CA PHE A 160 -22.90 -31.31 -8.58
C PHE A 160 -24.25 -31.41 -9.30
N VAL A 161 -24.67 -30.35 -9.98
CA VAL A 161 -25.95 -30.30 -10.70
C VAL A 161 -26.01 -31.34 -11.82
N GLY A 162 -24.95 -31.44 -12.63
CA GLY A 162 -24.92 -32.29 -13.83
C GLY A 162 -24.72 -33.77 -13.53
N TRP A 163 -23.82 -34.11 -12.61
CA TRP A 163 -23.40 -35.49 -12.35
C TRP A 163 -24.08 -36.10 -11.12
N LEU A 164 -24.20 -35.33 -10.04
CA LEU A 164 -24.73 -35.82 -8.75
C LEU A 164 -26.24 -35.60 -8.60
N ARG A 165 -26.89 -35.04 -9.64
CA ARG A 165 -28.35 -34.79 -9.71
C ARG A 165 -28.89 -33.92 -8.55
N GLY A 166 -28.02 -33.17 -7.88
CA GLY A 166 -28.31 -32.17 -6.86
C GLY A 166 -27.14 -31.21 -6.75
N GLY A 167 -27.41 -29.90 -6.73
CA GLY A 167 -26.37 -28.86 -6.62
C GLY A 167 -25.74 -28.80 -5.23
N LEU A 168 -24.81 -27.85 -5.00
CA LEU A 168 -24.11 -27.73 -3.72
C LEU A 168 -25.09 -27.49 -2.57
N LEU A 169 -26.16 -26.71 -2.75
CA LEU A 169 -27.14 -26.47 -1.68
C LEU A 169 -27.99 -27.71 -1.41
N VAL A 170 -28.40 -28.44 -2.45
CA VAL A 170 -29.08 -29.73 -2.25
C VAL A 170 -28.20 -30.72 -1.49
N TRP A 171 -26.91 -30.79 -1.83
CA TRP A 171 -25.95 -31.66 -1.14
C TRP A 171 -25.72 -31.23 0.32
N TRP A 172 -25.55 -29.93 0.57
CA TRP A 172 -25.24 -29.41 1.91
C TRP A 172 -26.45 -29.39 2.85
N LEU A 173 -27.64 -29.06 2.34
CA LEU A 173 -28.87 -28.91 3.13
C LEU A 173 -29.78 -30.14 3.08
N GLY A 174 -29.49 -31.13 2.24
CA GLY A 174 -30.20 -32.41 2.16
C GLY A 174 -31.65 -32.33 1.65
N HIS A 175 -32.06 -31.22 1.05
CA HIS A 175 -33.43 -31.01 0.57
C HIS A 175 -33.49 -30.77 -0.93
N GLY A 176 -34.24 -31.61 -1.66
CA GLY A 176 -34.38 -31.51 -3.12
C GLY A 176 -35.03 -30.21 -3.63
N ARG A 177 -35.70 -29.44 -2.76
CA ARG A 177 -36.32 -28.15 -3.12
C ARG A 177 -35.29 -27.05 -3.46
N TRP A 178 -34.02 -27.24 -3.09
CA TRP A 178 -32.96 -26.27 -3.39
C TRP A 178 -32.43 -26.37 -4.82
N ARG A 179 -32.84 -27.39 -5.58
CA ARG A 179 -32.33 -27.61 -6.94
C ARG A 179 -32.60 -26.43 -7.89
N ASP A 180 -33.77 -25.82 -7.80
CA ASP A 180 -34.11 -24.66 -8.64
C ASP A 180 -33.27 -23.44 -8.25
N VAL A 181 -32.93 -23.31 -6.96
CA VAL A 181 -32.06 -22.25 -6.45
C VAL A 181 -30.62 -22.47 -6.93
N ASP A 182 -30.11 -23.70 -6.87
CA ASP A 182 -28.79 -24.09 -7.41
C ASP A 182 -28.68 -23.76 -8.91
N LEU A 183 -29.71 -24.11 -9.70
CA LEU A 183 -29.76 -23.76 -11.13
C LEU A 183 -29.78 -22.24 -11.36
N ALA A 184 -30.57 -21.50 -10.59
CA ALA A 184 -30.64 -20.04 -10.70
C ALA A 184 -29.30 -19.37 -10.33
N LEU A 185 -28.65 -19.84 -9.25
CA LEU A 185 -27.34 -19.36 -8.82
C LEU A 185 -26.26 -19.67 -9.86
N THR A 186 -26.29 -20.88 -10.44
CA THR A 186 -25.39 -21.29 -11.53
C THR A 186 -25.54 -20.34 -12.73
N ALA A 187 -26.77 -20.09 -13.17
CA ALA A 187 -27.04 -19.20 -14.29
C ALA A 187 -26.59 -17.76 -14.01
N LEU A 188 -26.82 -17.27 -12.78
CA LEU A 188 -26.42 -15.93 -12.35
C LEU A 188 -24.90 -15.79 -12.30
N ALA A 189 -24.18 -16.75 -11.72
CA ALA A 189 -22.72 -16.75 -11.66
C ALA A 189 -22.10 -16.85 -13.07
N ALA A 190 -22.66 -17.68 -13.95
CA ALA A 190 -22.23 -17.76 -15.35
C ALA A 190 -22.39 -16.41 -16.07
N ALA A 191 -23.51 -15.72 -15.87
CA ALA A 191 -23.75 -14.39 -16.43
C ALA A 191 -22.78 -13.34 -15.87
N ASP A 192 -22.53 -13.35 -14.54
CA ASP A 192 -21.59 -12.42 -13.90
C ASP A 192 -20.16 -12.63 -14.42
N ILE A 193 -19.68 -13.88 -14.48
CA ILE A 193 -18.37 -14.23 -15.05
C ILE A 193 -18.27 -13.73 -16.48
N ALA A 194 -19.25 -14.02 -17.35
CA ALA A 194 -19.18 -13.63 -18.76
C ALA A 194 -19.07 -12.11 -18.93
N LEU A 195 -19.88 -11.35 -18.18
CA LEU A 195 -19.88 -9.89 -18.25
C LEU A 195 -18.60 -9.26 -17.67
N ARG A 196 -18.13 -9.76 -16.53
CA ARG A 196 -16.91 -9.28 -15.89
C ARG A 196 -15.66 -9.68 -16.68
N TRP A 197 -15.63 -10.87 -17.27
CA TRP A 197 -14.55 -11.34 -18.13
C TRP A 197 -14.46 -10.53 -19.43
N SER A 198 -15.59 -10.31 -20.11
CA SER A 198 -15.65 -9.46 -21.30
C SER A 198 -15.10 -8.05 -21.02
N ARG A 199 -15.40 -7.50 -19.84
CA ARG A 199 -14.85 -6.20 -19.42
C ARG A 199 -13.37 -6.24 -19.07
N GLU A 200 -12.89 -7.29 -18.40
CA GLU A 200 -11.48 -7.43 -18.06
C GLU A 200 -10.57 -7.51 -19.30
N GLN A 201 -11.10 -8.03 -20.42
CA GLN A 201 -10.40 -8.04 -21.72
C GLN A 201 -10.32 -6.66 -22.36
N ASN A 202 -11.24 -5.75 -22.06
CA ASN A 202 -11.24 -4.38 -22.58
C ASN A 202 -10.29 -3.50 -21.72
N TRP A 203 -9.03 -3.40 -22.16
CA TRP A 203 -7.96 -2.68 -21.45
C TRP A 203 -8.26 -1.19 -21.14
N ASP A 204 -9.18 -0.55 -21.86
CA ASP A 204 -9.54 0.86 -21.67
C ASP A 204 -10.53 1.15 -20.54
N VAL A 205 -11.08 0.12 -19.88
CA VAL A 205 -12.12 0.31 -18.85
C VAL A 205 -11.49 0.56 -17.49
N GLN A 206 -11.40 1.84 -17.09
CA GLN A 206 -10.88 2.27 -15.76
C GLN A 206 -11.65 1.73 -14.54
N ALA A 207 -12.84 1.12 -14.73
CA ALA A 207 -13.72 0.70 -13.64
C ALA A 207 -14.10 -0.79 -13.71
N HIS A 208 -13.32 -1.63 -13.03
CA HIS A 208 -13.60 -3.06 -12.85
C HIS A 208 -14.89 -3.28 -12.05
N TRP A 209 -15.80 -4.08 -12.58
CA TRP A 209 -17.09 -4.40 -11.96
C TRP A 209 -16.90 -5.27 -10.72
N GLY A 210 -17.66 -4.99 -9.67
CA GLY A 210 -17.89 -5.93 -8.56
C GLY A 210 -18.90 -7.02 -8.95
N PHE A 211 -19.14 -7.95 -8.03
CA PHE A 211 -20.11 -9.02 -8.22
C PHE A 211 -21.51 -8.46 -8.45
N CYS A 212 -22.16 -8.90 -9.53
CA CYS A 212 -23.53 -8.50 -9.91
C CYS A 212 -23.74 -6.98 -10.05
N GLU A 213 -22.67 -6.18 -10.12
CA GLU A 213 -22.78 -4.72 -10.18
C GLU A 213 -23.47 -4.25 -11.48
N TRP A 214 -23.42 -5.08 -12.52
CA TRP A 214 -24.04 -4.86 -13.82
C TRP A 214 -25.57 -4.82 -13.80
N LEU A 215 -26.19 -5.38 -12.76
CA LEU A 215 -27.64 -5.28 -12.55
C LEU A 215 -28.08 -3.86 -12.18
N TRP A 216 -27.16 -2.98 -11.74
CA TRP A 216 -27.45 -1.60 -11.35
C TRP A 216 -26.56 -0.57 -12.06
N PRO A 217 -26.66 -0.42 -13.40
CA PRO A 217 -25.78 0.46 -14.16
C PRO A 217 -25.96 1.95 -13.79
N GLY A 218 -27.13 2.34 -13.28
CA GLY A 218 -27.50 3.74 -13.00
C GLY A 218 -26.76 4.41 -11.84
N ARG A 219 -26.13 3.65 -10.92
CA ARG A 219 -25.39 4.22 -9.78
C ARG A 219 -24.04 4.85 -10.15
N ARG A 220 -23.60 4.74 -11.41
CA ARG A 220 -22.29 5.25 -11.89
C ARG A 220 -22.32 6.68 -12.44
N ARG A 221 -23.47 7.20 -12.86
CA ARG A 221 -23.58 8.53 -13.49
C ARG A 221 -23.66 9.72 -12.51
N ARG A 222 -23.64 9.47 -11.20
CA ARG A 222 -23.71 10.51 -10.16
C ARG A 222 -22.45 10.53 -9.30
N LYS A 223 -21.29 10.80 -9.89
CA LYS A 223 -20.09 11.24 -9.19
C LYS A 223 -19.25 12.09 -10.11
#